data_AF-A0AAQ4CQF8-F1
#
_entry.id   AF-A0AAQ4CQF8-F1
#
_cell.length_a   1.000
_cell.length_b   1.000
_cell.length_c   1.000
_cell.angle_alpha   90.00
_cell.angle_beta   90.00
_cell.angle_gamma   90.00
#
_symmetry.space_group_name_H-M   'P 1'
#
loop_
_entity.id
_entity.type
_entity.pdbx_description
1 polymer ?
#
loop_
_entity_poly.entity_id
_entity_poly.type
_entity_poly.pdbx_seq_one_letter_code
_entity_poly.pdbx_strand_id
1 'polypeptide(L)'
;MNSSLNPDQPFIVENNLGQSIIVLFRNTTLSNEFGFKFFSQPPQLTAKELIQQLAEIYMNNPGGVVTVALDGENPLIFNPITGPADLYAIYQALSEYQGSWLITQTASEAILTHKPASIITNLPTDSWDLNLNYWNNGYPGKTQIWQNLSLAREYLISYTVALGDNISPLIYLPFNTTPNSTSLIYTLWNYLYIAEGSDWTWQTGPPAYGPLWFKEQALLYTSTIISIIKHQFSMIKLIGANVNKNKLKLEIYNGINNILHLILVVSYGKNKIALPVLLEYGMNKINIDLENYSGNNTIEIYLYSPVLPSEVGAVIILTANYGFLIAQYLLTTNKSNDPQNYITYVYYYNSYYISFNNRANKEKKIEVF
;
A
#
# COMPACT_ATOMS: atom_id res chain seq x y z
N MET A 1 17.41 -27.11 25.74
CA MET A 1 18.00 -25.92 26.39
C MET A 1 17.60 -24.74 25.52
N ASN A 2 16.73 -23.85 26.01
CA ASN A 2 16.42 -22.59 25.32
C ASN A 2 17.61 -21.64 25.55
N SER A 3 18.67 -21.79 24.76
CA SER A 3 19.66 -20.72 24.63
C SER A 3 18.99 -19.61 23.82
N SER A 4 18.69 -18.48 24.46
CA SER A 4 18.32 -17.27 23.73
C SER A 4 19.43 -16.99 22.70
N LEU A 5 19.09 -16.92 21.43
CA LEU A 5 20.04 -16.56 20.37
C LEU A 5 20.64 -15.19 20.73
N ASN A 6 21.97 -15.10 20.74
CA ASN A 6 22.67 -13.83 20.91
C ASN A 6 22.40 -12.93 19.70
N PRO A 7 21.81 -11.72 19.86
CA PRO A 7 21.51 -10.82 18.75
C PRO A 7 22.75 -10.17 18.14
N ASP A 8 23.91 -10.22 18.81
CA ASP A 8 25.15 -9.54 18.42
C ASP A 8 25.92 -10.31 17.32
N GLN A 9 25.21 -10.72 16.27
CA GLN A 9 25.78 -11.39 15.09
C GLN A 9 24.84 -11.24 13.87
N PRO A 10 25.35 -11.43 12.64
CA PRO A 10 24.51 -11.53 11.45
C PRO A 10 23.78 -12.87 11.37
N PHE A 11 22.53 -12.84 10.88
CA PHE A 11 21.69 -14.01 10.67
C PHE A 11 21.27 -14.12 9.21
N ILE A 12 21.10 -15.35 8.72
CA ILE A 12 20.35 -15.60 7.49
C ILE A 12 18.89 -15.82 7.90
N VAL A 13 17.97 -15.07 7.30
CA VAL A 13 16.54 -15.35 7.38
C VAL A 13 16.10 -15.95 6.06
N GLU A 14 15.53 -17.15 6.10
CA GLU A 14 15.08 -17.91 4.92
C GLU A 14 13.58 -18.13 4.97
N ASN A 15 12.90 -17.94 3.84
CA ASN A 15 11.47 -18.24 3.71
C ASN A 15 11.23 -19.67 3.19
N ASN A 16 9.97 -20.10 3.19
CA ASN A 16 9.57 -21.44 2.71
C ASN A 16 9.78 -21.69 1.20
N LEU A 17 10.17 -20.67 0.43
CA LEU A 17 10.53 -20.77 -0.99
C LEU A 17 12.06 -20.89 -1.20
N GLY A 18 12.84 -20.94 -0.11
CA GLY A 18 14.31 -20.99 -0.17
C GLY A 18 14.95 -19.64 -0.51
N GLN A 19 14.20 -18.53 -0.43
CA GLN A 19 14.75 -17.19 -0.59
C GLN A 19 15.28 -16.71 0.75
N SER A 20 16.43 -16.03 0.73
CA SER A 20 17.12 -15.61 1.94
C SER A 20 17.58 -14.16 1.93
N ILE A 21 17.58 -13.53 3.09
CA ILE A 21 18.20 -12.22 3.35
C ILE A 21 19.14 -12.30 4.56
N ILE A 22 20.08 -11.36 4.67
CA ILE A 22 20.91 -11.20 5.87
C ILE A 22 20.27 -10.14 6.77
N VAL A 23 20.11 -10.48 8.05
CA VAL A 23 19.48 -9.63 9.06
C VAL A 23 20.45 -9.38 10.21
N LEU A 24 20.50 -8.12 10.67
CA LEU A 24 21.17 -7.70 11.88
C LEU A 24 20.09 -7.38 12.92
N PHE A 25 20.10 -8.04 14.08
CA PHE A 25 19.13 -7.77 15.13
C PHE A 25 19.61 -6.65 16.04
N ARG A 26 18.69 -5.74 16.35
CA ARG A 26 18.90 -4.66 17.32
C ARG A 26 19.30 -5.24 18.68
N ASN A 27 20.42 -4.78 19.23
CA ASN A 27 20.74 -5.00 20.63
C ASN A 27 19.81 -4.10 21.47
N THR A 28 18.76 -4.69 22.04
CA THR A 28 17.67 -3.93 22.70
C THR A 28 18.15 -3.06 23.85
N THR A 29 19.01 -3.61 24.72
CA THR A 29 19.50 -2.89 25.91
C THR A 29 20.31 -1.66 25.51
N LEU A 30 21.38 -1.88 24.73
CA LEU A 30 22.28 -0.79 24.33
C LEU A 30 21.54 0.24 23.48
N SER A 31 20.67 -0.20 22.58
CA SER A 31 19.90 0.72 21.74
C SER A 31 18.86 1.54 22.53
N ASN A 32 18.27 0.99 23.59
CA ASN A 32 17.37 1.75 24.46
C ASN A 32 18.14 2.78 25.29
N GLU A 33 19.32 2.44 25.79
CA GLU A 33 20.16 3.40 26.50
C GLU A 33 20.65 4.51 25.57
N PHE A 34 21.05 4.16 24.36
CA PHE A 34 21.40 5.13 23.32
C PHE A 34 20.21 6.02 22.98
N GLY A 35 19.03 5.45 22.74
CA GLY A 35 17.84 6.20 22.33
C GLY A 35 17.23 7.08 23.42
N PHE A 36 17.31 6.67 24.70
CA PHE A 36 16.49 7.30 25.75
C PHE A 36 17.28 7.78 26.97
N LYS A 37 18.41 7.14 27.32
CA LYS A 37 19.15 7.44 28.56
C LYS A 37 20.31 8.39 28.31
N PHE A 38 21.15 8.10 27.32
CA PHE A 38 22.43 8.77 27.11
C PHE A 38 22.32 10.26 26.82
N PHE A 39 21.19 10.71 26.28
CA PHE A 39 20.92 12.13 26.07
C PHE A 39 20.42 12.84 27.33
N SER A 40 19.99 12.12 28.38
CA SER A 40 19.47 12.72 29.61
C SER A 40 20.51 12.91 30.73
N GLN A 41 21.80 12.70 30.43
CA GLN A 41 22.89 12.69 31.42
C GLN A 41 24.14 13.38 30.88
N PRO A 42 25.14 13.71 31.74
CA PRO A 42 26.36 14.37 31.28
C PRO A 42 27.11 13.58 30.20
N PRO A 43 27.61 14.23 29.13
CA PRO A 43 28.27 13.54 28.02
C PRO A 43 29.43 12.62 28.43
N GLN A 44 30.20 12.99 29.47
CA GLN A 44 31.31 12.20 29.97
C GLN A 44 30.85 10.89 30.63
N LEU A 45 29.69 10.91 31.30
CA LEU A 45 29.09 9.70 31.86
C LEU A 45 28.61 8.77 30.74
N THR A 46 27.95 9.34 29.74
CA THR A 46 27.53 8.61 28.52
C THR A 46 28.69 7.92 27.83
N ALA A 47 29.80 8.62 27.58
CA ALA A 47 30.99 8.04 26.98
C ALA A 47 31.53 6.84 27.79
N LYS A 48 31.60 6.97 29.12
CA LYS A 48 32.08 5.91 30.01
C LYS A 48 31.16 4.69 30.00
N GLU A 49 29.85 4.90 30.16
CA GLU A 49 28.87 3.81 30.19
C GLU A 49 28.81 3.07 28.85
N LEU A 50 28.83 3.79 27.73
CA LEU A 50 28.88 3.20 26.39
C LEU A 50 30.07 2.25 26.23
N ILE A 51 31.28 2.72 26.55
CA ILE A 51 32.51 1.92 26.41
C ILE A 51 32.50 0.73 27.35
N GLN A 52 32.02 0.90 28.59
CA GLN A 52 31.90 -0.21 29.52
C GLN A 52 31.00 -1.32 28.96
N GLN A 53 29.82 -0.97 28.46
CA GLN A 53 28.89 -1.96 27.92
C GLN A 53 29.40 -2.64 26.65
N LEU A 54 30.02 -1.87 25.75
CA LEU A 54 30.65 -2.45 24.56
C LEU A 54 31.77 -3.43 24.95
N ALA A 55 32.55 -3.12 25.99
CA ALA A 55 33.56 -4.03 26.51
C ALA A 55 32.94 -5.30 27.11
N GLU A 56 31.83 -5.18 27.85
CA GLU A 56 31.07 -6.34 28.37
C GLU A 56 30.53 -7.22 27.24
N ILE A 57 29.96 -6.62 26.19
CA ILE A 57 29.50 -7.35 25.00
C ILE A 57 30.67 -8.05 24.32
N TYR A 58 31.79 -7.37 24.11
CA TYR A 58 33.00 -7.95 23.53
C TYR A 58 33.55 -9.11 24.36
N MET A 59 33.63 -8.99 25.68
CA MET A 59 34.11 -10.06 26.56
C MET A 59 33.22 -11.30 26.52
N ASN A 60 31.91 -11.12 26.38
CA ASN A 60 30.96 -12.23 26.27
C ASN A 60 30.95 -12.84 24.86
N ASN A 61 31.15 -12.03 23.83
CA ASN A 61 31.06 -12.42 22.43
C ASN A 61 32.18 -11.81 21.56
N PRO A 62 33.44 -12.26 21.72
CA PRO A 62 34.55 -11.72 20.92
C PRO A 62 34.31 -11.92 19.41
N GLY A 63 34.47 -10.86 18.63
CA GLY A 63 34.21 -10.88 17.19
C GLY A 63 32.74 -10.83 16.79
N GLY A 64 31.83 -10.53 17.73
CA GLY A 64 30.41 -10.28 17.45
C GLY A 64 30.16 -8.95 16.74
N VAL A 65 28.96 -8.82 16.17
CA VAL A 65 28.45 -7.59 15.54
C VAL A 65 27.29 -7.04 16.37
N VAL A 66 27.54 -6.01 17.16
CA VAL A 66 26.50 -5.33 17.92
C VAL A 66 25.79 -4.28 17.04
N THR A 67 24.47 -4.39 16.90
CA THR A 67 23.67 -3.42 16.14
C THR A 67 22.94 -2.48 17.08
N VAL A 68 23.27 -1.19 16.99
CA VAL A 68 22.59 -0.11 17.71
C VAL A 68 21.65 0.62 16.77
N ALA A 69 20.35 0.55 17.03
CA ALA A 69 19.32 1.16 16.17
C ALA A 69 18.35 2.00 17.01
N LEU A 70 18.18 3.27 16.61
CA LEU A 70 17.35 4.27 17.26
C LEU A 70 16.83 5.30 16.25
N ASP A 71 15.80 6.04 16.64
CA ASP A 71 15.32 7.18 15.87
C ASP A 71 16.34 8.32 15.91
N GLY A 72 16.61 8.93 14.76
CA GLY A 72 17.70 9.90 14.58
C GLY A 72 17.46 11.24 15.28
N GLU A 73 16.20 11.55 15.58
CA GLU A 73 15.77 12.75 16.28
C GLU A 73 15.83 12.64 17.80
N ASN A 74 15.92 11.42 18.35
CA ASN A 74 15.99 11.19 19.81
C ASN A 74 17.03 12.08 20.53
N PRO A 75 18.28 12.23 20.03
CA PRO A 75 19.26 13.12 20.64
C PRO A 75 18.77 14.57 20.80
N LEU A 76 17.99 15.05 19.83
CA LEU A 76 17.50 16.43 19.80
C LEU A 76 16.22 16.59 20.61
N ILE A 77 15.36 15.56 20.68
CA ILE A 77 14.12 15.60 21.46
C ILE A 77 14.41 15.52 22.95
N PHE A 78 15.23 14.56 23.37
CA PHE A 78 15.44 14.31 24.80
C PHE A 78 16.40 15.31 25.45
N ASN A 79 17.28 15.93 24.66
CA ASN A 79 18.15 16.99 25.16
C ASN A 79 18.47 18.04 24.08
N PRO A 80 17.54 18.99 23.82
CA PRO A 80 17.75 20.01 22.80
C PRO A 80 18.88 20.99 23.12
N ILE A 81 19.32 21.06 24.39
CA ILE A 81 20.37 21.99 24.84
C ILE A 81 21.76 21.43 24.53
N THR A 82 22.00 20.15 24.81
CA THR A 82 23.32 19.53 24.64
C THR A 82 23.37 18.39 23.63
N GLY A 83 22.26 18.05 22.96
CA GLY A 83 22.18 16.91 22.04
C GLY A 83 23.35 16.78 21.06
N PRO A 84 23.82 17.87 20.41
CA PRO A 84 25.05 17.82 19.61
C PRO A 84 26.30 17.43 20.41
N ALA A 85 26.50 17.97 21.61
CA ALA A 85 27.64 17.64 22.48
C ALA A 85 27.59 16.20 23.00
N ASP A 86 26.39 15.68 23.27
CA ASP A 86 26.20 14.29 23.68
C ASP A 86 26.58 13.32 22.55
N LEU A 87 26.18 13.64 21.31
CA LEU A 87 26.62 12.90 20.12
C LEU A 87 28.14 12.97 19.92
N TYR A 88 28.74 14.16 20.07
CA TYR A 88 30.20 14.29 19.98
C TYR A 88 30.93 13.44 21.01
N ALA A 89 30.46 13.38 22.26
CA ALA A 89 31.07 12.56 23.29
C ALA A 89 31.00 11.06 22.95
N ILE A 90 29.88 10.60 22.38
CA ILE A 90 29.74 9.23 21.91
C ILE A 90 30.71 8.94 20.75
N TYR A 91 30.72 9.77 19.70
CA TYR A 91 31.60 9.57 18.55
C TYR A 91 33.08 9.65 18.93
N GLN A 92 33.43 10.56 19.84
CA GLN A 92 34.78 10.69 20.38
C GLN A 92 35.19 9.41 21.12
N ALA A 93 34.34 8.90 22.02
CA ALA A 93 34.60 7.67 22.74
C ALA A 93 34.79 6.46 21.80
N LEU A 94 33.91 6.30 20.80
CA LEU A 94 34.05 5.24 19.80
C LEU A 94 35.36 5.37 19.00
N SER A 95 35.72 6.60 18.61
CA SER A 95 36.94 6.88 17.85
C SER A 95 38.21 6.56 18.64
N GLU A 96 38.23 6.83 19.96
CA GLU A 96 39.37 6.54 20.83
C GLU A 96 39.72 5.04 20.91
N TYR A 97 38.71 4.17 20.79
CA TYR A 97 38.90 2.71 20.85
C TYR A 97 38.86 2.04 19.47
N GLN A 98 38.65 2.79 18.39
CA GLN A 98 38.61 2.27 17.03
C GLN A 98 39.90 1.51 16.68
N GLY A 99 39.75 0.27 16.19
CA GLY A 99 40.87 -0.56 15.77
C GLY A 99 41.66 -1.20 16.92
N SER A 100 41.22 -1.02 18.16
CA SER A 100 41.77 -1.73 19.33
C SER A 100 41.03 -3.06 19.53
N TRP A 101 40.00 -3.07 20.38
CA TRP A 101 39.11 -4.21 20.62
C TRP A 101 37.71 -4.01 20.00
N LEU A 102 37.44 -2.83 19.44
CA LEU A 102 36.20 -2.52 18.70
C LEU A 102 36.51 -1.92 17.33
N ILE A 103 35.58 -2.12 16.38
CA ILE A 103 35.60 -1.51 15.05
C ILE A 103 34.19 -1.04 14.72
N THR A 104 34.03 0.26 14.44
CA THR A 104 32.81 0.81 13.84
C THR A 104 32.78 0.50 12.35
N GLN A 105 31.62 0.03 11.87
CA GLN A 105 31.41 -0.40 10.49
C GLN A 105 30.03 0.05 10.01
N THR A 106 29.90 0.26 8.70
CA THR A 106 28.59 0.29 8.05
C THR A 106 27.95 -1.10 8.09
N ALA A 107 26.62 -1.18 7.95
CA ALA A 107 25.92 -2.47 7.90
C ALA A 107 26.45 -3.38 6.78
N SER A 108 26.76 -2.81 5.60
CA SER A 108 27.34 -3.56 4.48
C SER A 108 28.73 -4.12 4.80
N GLU A 109 29.59 -3.34 5.45
CA GLU A 109 30.92 -3.82 5.87
C GLU A 109 30.81 -4.92 6.93
N ALA A 110 29.92 -4.77 7.92
CA ALA A 110 29.69 -5.77 8.95
C ALA A 110 29.23 -7.10 8.34
N ILE A 111 28.27 -7.06 7.41
CA ILE A 111 27.77 -8.24 6.68
C ILE A 111 28.88 -8.91 5.84
N LEU A 112 29.74 -8.12 5.19
CA LEU A 112 30.83 -8.65 4.36
C LEU A 112 31.95 -9.29 5.21
N THR A 113 32.23 -8.74 6.38
CA THR A 113 33.36 -9.15 7.24
C THR A 113 32.98 -10.23 8.25
N HIS A 114 31.71 -10.31 8.66
CA HIS A 114 31.21 -11.25 9.65
C HIS A 114 30.16 -12.16 9.01
N LYS A 115 30.58 -13.34 8.57
CA LYS A 115 29.67 -14.28 7.89
C LYS A 115 28.59 -14.79 8.86
N PRO A 116 27.31 -14.78 8.46
CA PRO A 116 26.25 -15.36 9.29
C PRO A 116 26.53 -16.83 9.58
N ALA A 117 26.45 -17.22 10.85
CA ALA A 117 26.59 -18.62 11.27
C ALA A 117 25.24 -19.28 11.54
N SER A 118 24.17 -18.48 11.71
CA SER A 118 22.86 -18.93 12.15
C SER A 118 21.79 -18.67 11.09
N ILE A 119 20.91 -19.65 10.89
CA ILE A 119 19.76 -19.57 9.98
C ILE A 119 18.48 -19.52 10.81
N ILE A 120 17.61 -18.57 10.50
CA ILE A 120 16.27 -18.40 11.05
C ILE A 120 15.28 -18.68 9.93
N THR A 121 14.49 -19.74 10.09
CA THR A 121 13.44 -20.13 9.13
C THR A 121 12.05 -19.69 9.58
N ASN A 122 11.95 -19.04 10.74
CA ASN A 122 10.70 -18.57 11.31
C ASN A 122 10.92 -17.22 11.99
N LEU A 123 10.63 -16.15 11.25
CA LEU A 123 10.59 -14.79 11.79
C LEU A 123 9.13 -14.45 12.11
N PRO A 124 8.81 -14.08 13.37
CA PRO A 124 7.45 -13.75 13.73
C PRO A 124 6.99 -12.46 13.04
N THR A 125 5.68 -12.35 12.82
CA THR A 125 5.04 -11.16 12.23
C THR A 125 4.83 -10.09 13.30
N ASP A 126 5.91 -9.42 13.71
CA ASP A 126 5.91 -8.42 14.78
C ASP A 126 6.76 -7.20 14.42
N SER A 127 6.61 -6.12 15.20
CA SER A 127 7.54 -4.99 15.19
C SER A 127 8.64 -5.15 16.24
N TRP A 128 9.53 -4.16 16.34
CA TRP A 128 10.51 -4.07 17.42
C TRP A 128 9.92 -4.04 18.85
N ASP A 129 8.60 -3.78 19.00
CA ASP A 129 7.86 -3.85 20.26
C ASP A 129 7.18 -5.22 20.47
N LEU A 130 7.55 -6.22 19.67
CA LEU A 130 7.02 -7.60 19.73
C LEU A 130 5.49 -7.70 19.53
N ASN A 131 4.91 -6.72 18.85
CA ASN A 131 3.51 -6.70 18.44
C ASN A 131 3.29 -5.66 17.32
N LEU A 132 2.08 -5.61 16.75
CA LEU A 132 1.68 -4.62 15.73
C LEU A 132 0.61 -3.63 16.23
N ASN A 133 0.39 -3.51 17.54
CA ASN A 133 -0.77 -2.78 18.10
C ASN A 133 -0.78 -1.29 17.73
N TYR A 134 0.39 -0.70 17.52
CA TYR A 134 0.50 0.68 17.04
C TYR A 134 -0.09 0.87 15.65
N TRP A 135 -0.14 -0.13 14.78
CA TRP A 135 -0.67 0.00 13.42
C TRP A 135 -1.98 -0.78 13.20
N ASN A 136 -2.15 -1.90 13.89
CA ASN A 136 -3.29 -2.80 13.71
C ASN A 136 -3.65 -3.53 15.02
N ASN A 137 -4.57 -2.94 15.79
CA ASN A 137 -5.15 -3.52 17.01
C ASN A 137 -6.68 -3.60 16.97
N GLY A 138 -7.29 -3.44 15.79
CA GLY A 138 -8.75 -3.42 15.62
C GLY A 138 -9.44 -2.11 16.03
N TYR A 139 -8.70 -1.07 16.44
CA TYR A 139 -9.30 0.24 16.71
C TYR A 139 -10.04 0.76 15.45
N PRO A 140 -11.31 1.21 15.56
CA PRO A 140 -12.12 1.58 14.41
C PRO A 140 -11.47 2.60 13.47
N GLY A 141 -10.72 3.57 14.02
CA GLY A 141 -10.00 4.55 13.22
C GLY A 141 -8.90 3.93 12.35
N LYS A 142 -8.11 2.99 12.89
CA LYS A 142 -7.05 2.30 12.13
C LYS A 142 -7.64 1.37 11.09
N THR A 143 -8.69 0.62 11.44
CA THR A 143 -9.42 -0.24 10.50
C THR A 143 -9.98 0.57 9.32
N GLN A 144 -10.53 1.75 9.58
CA GLN A 144 -11.05 2.64 8.53
C GLN A 144 -9.94 3.12 7.58
N ILE A 145 -8.75 3.46 8.11
CA ILE A 145 -7.59 3.84 7.29
C ILE A 145 -7.18 2.66 6.40
N TRP A 146 -6.97 1.47 6.96
CA TRP A 146 -6.56 0.28 6.19
C TRP A 146 -7.56 -0.09 5.08
N GLN A 147 -8.86 0.00 5.37
CA GLN A 147 -9.91 -0.25 4.39
C GLN A 147 -9.89 0.76 3.25
N ASN A 148 -9.80 2.06 3.57
CA ASN A 148 -9.74 3.10 2.54
C ASN A 148 -8.46 3.04 1.72
N LEU A 149 -7.33 2.70 2.35
CA LEU A 149 -6.06 2.51 1.66
C LEU A 149 -6.13 1.35 0.67
N SER A 150 -6.70 0.22 1.08
CA SER A 150 -6.90 -0.95 0.21
C SER A 150 -7.78 -0.59 -0.99
N LEU A 151 -8.92 0.08 -0.75
CA LEU A 151 -9.79 0.55 -1.84
C LEU A 151 -9.07 1.52 -2.77
N ALA A 152 -8.32 2.50 -2.24
CA ALA A 152 -7.58 3.46 -3.05
C ALA A 152 -6.54 2.76 -3.94
N ARG A 153 -5.82 1.77 -3.39
CA ARG A 153 -4.88 0.93 -4.14
C ARG A 153 -5.58 0.14 -5.26
N GLU A 154 -6.70 -0.50 -4.96
CA GLU A 154 -7.50 -1.26 -5.94
C GLU A 154 -7.94 -0.38 -7.12
N TYR A 155 -8.53 0.79 -6.84
CA TYR A 155 -8.93 1.73 -7.89
C TYR A 155 -7.71 2.25 -8.69
N LEU A 156 -6.62 2.62 -8.01
CA LEU A 156 -5.43 3.18 -8.66
C LEU A 156 -4.72 2.18 -9.56
N ILE A 157 -4.53 0.95 -9.10
CA ILE A 157 -3.95 -0.11 -9.92
C ILE A 157 -4.86 -0.38 -11.12
N SER A 158 -6.16 -0.52 -10.90
CA SER A 158 -7.11 -0.78 -11.99
C SER A 158 -7.10 0.33 -13.04
N TYR A 159 -6.99 1.59 -12.60
CA TYR A 159 -6.87 2.72 -13.52
C TYR A 159 -5.52 2.72 -14.26
N THR A 160 -4.41 2.44 -13.56
CA THR A 160 -3.07 2.35 -14.16
C THR A 160 -2.99 1.26 -15.23
N VAL A 161 -3.51 0.06 -14.93
CA VAL A 161 -3.57 -1.06 -15.86
C VAL A 161 -4.47 -0.74 -17.06
N ALA A 162 -5.60 -0.07 -16.85
CA ALA A 162 -6.48 0.36 -17.94
C ALA A 162 -5.82 1.38 -18.87
N LEU A 163 -4.86 2.17 -18.39
CA LEU A 163 -4.05 3.07 -19.23
C LEU A 163 -2.89 2.36 -19.94
N GLY A 164 -2.64 1.08 -19.64
CA GLY A 164 -1.47 0.35 -20.13
C GLY A 164 -0.15 0.76 -19.48
N ASP A 165 -0.21 1.43 -18.32
CA ASP A 165 0.96 1.91 -17.58
C ASP A 165 1.49 0.88 -16.56
N ASN A 166 2.72 1.10 -16.08
CA ASN A 166 3.32 0.30 -15.02
C ASN A 166 2.73 0.65 -13.65
N ILE A 167 2.32 -0.38 -12.90
CA ILE A 167 1.88 -0.25 -11.51
C ILE A 167 3.07 0.10 -10.60
N SER A 168 2.80 0.83 -9.51
CA SER A 168 3.80 1.27 -8.53
C SER A 168 5.05 1.93 -9.16
N PRO A 169 4.88 2.95 -10.01
CA PRO A 169 6.01 3.63 -10.64
C PRO A 169 6.81 4.44 -9.62
N LEU A 170 8.12 4.60 -9.87
CA LEU A 170 8.93 5.58 -9.15
C LEU A 170 8.47 6.99 -9.52
N ILE A 171 8.04 7.76 -8.52
CA ILE A 171 7.60 9.15 -8.72
C ILE A 171 8.77 10.08 -8.41
N TYR A 172 9.25 10.80 -9.44
CA TYR A 172 10.22 11.86 -9.25
C TYR A 172 9.52 13.16 -8.86
N LEU A 173 9.83 13.66 -7.66
CA LEU A 173 9.29 14.88 -7.08
C LEU A 173 10.42 15.90 -6.90
N PRO A 174 10.68 16.76 -7.90
CA PRO A 174 11.69 17.79 -7.71
C PRO A 174 11.18 18.82 -6.70
N PHE A 175 12.02 19.14 -5.70
CA PHE A 175 11.68 20.02 -4.57
C PHE A 175 11.16 21.41 -4.98
N ASN A 176 11.48 21.88 -6.19
CA ASN A 176 11.05 23.18 -6.71
C ASN A 176 9.67 23.17 -7.38
N THR A 177 9.07 22.00 -7.67
CA THR A 177 7.74 21.88 -8.27
C THR A 177 6.80 20.94 -7.50
N THR A 178 7.23 20.45 -6.34
CA THR A 178 6.39 19.74 -5.37
C THR A 178 5.25 20.63 -4.83
N PRO A 179 4.09 20.06 -4.47
CA PRO A 179 3.84 18.63 -4.27
C PRO A 179 3.25 17.87 -5.47
N ASN A 180 2.97 18.53 -6.60
CA ASN A 180 2.20 17.92 -7.69
C ASN A 180 3.06 17.61 -8.92
N SER A 181 2.95 16.38 -9.44
CA SER A 181 3.48 16.04 -10.76
C SER A 181 2.62 16.71 -11.84
N THR A 182 3.17 16.94 -13.03
CA THR A 182 2.37 17.40 -14.19
C THR A 182 1.43 16.31 -14.72
N SER A 183 1.61 15.06 -14.30
CA SER A 183 0.77 13.92 -14.68
C SER A 183 -0.24 13.57 -13.58
N LEU A 184 -1.50 13.39 -13.96
CA LEU A 184 -2.57 12.97 -13.05
C LEU A 184 -2.22 11.63 -12.40
N ILE A 185 -1.83 10.62 -13.19
CA ILE A 185 -1.57 9.28 -12.67
C ILE A 185 -0.40 9.27 -11.69
N TYR A 186 0.66 10.04 -11.95
CA TYR A 186 1.80 10.18 -11.04
C TYR A 186 1.46 10.95 -9.77
N THR A 187 0.58 11.95 -9.87
CA THR A 187 0.06 12.65 -8.68
C THR A 187 -0.75 11.70 -7.79
N LEU A 188 -1.58 10.83 -8.38
CA LEU A 188 -2.36 9.85 -7.62
C LEU A 188 -1.49 8.75 -7.00
N TRP A 189 -0.44 8.29 -7.69
CA TRP A 189 0.56 7.38 -7.10
C TRP A 189 1.32 8.03 -5.94
N ASN A 190 1.70 9.31 -6.08
CA ASN A 190 2.30 10.04 -4.96
C ASN A 190 1.33 10.13 -3.75
N TYR A 191 0.05 10.42 -3.99
CA TYR A 191 -0.95 10.44 -2.92
C TYR A 191 -1.10 9.08 -2.25
N LEU A 192 -1.01 7.98 -3.01
CA LEU A 192 -1.04 6.65 -2.44
C LEU A 192 0.19 6.41 -1.55
N TYR A 193 1.39 6.74 -2.02
CA TYR A 193 2.62 6.58 -1.22
C TYR A 193 2.60 7.40 0.06
N ILE A 194 2.05 8.61 0.01
CA ILE A 194 1.82 9.39 1.22
C ILE A 194 0.82 8.66 2.13
N ALA A 195 -0.32 8.19 1.61
CA ALA A 195 -1.34 7.49 2.39
C ALA A 195 -0.89 6.14 2.96
N GLU A 196 0.13 5.50 2.38
CA GLU A 196 0.78 4.29 2.89
C GLU A 196 1.70 4.54 4.09
N GLY A 197 1.99 5.82 4.41
CA GLY A 197 2.80 6.21 5.56
C GLY A 197 2.29 5.58 6.86
N SER A 198 3.16 4.86 7.55
CA SER A 198 2.78 4.11 8.75
C SER A 198 2.38 5.01 9.92
N ASP A 199 2.82 6.27 9.93
CA ASP A 199 2.49 7.28 10.95
C ASP A 199 0.99 7.51 11.09
N TRP A 200 0.23 7.40 9.99
CA TRP A 200 -1.21 7.59 10.02
C TRP A 200 -1.89 6.63 10.99
N THR A 201 -1.52 5.36 10.94
CA THR A 201 -2.10 4.33 11.82
C THR A 201 -1.42 4.31 13.19
N TRP A 202 -0.11 4.59 13.25
CA TRP A 202 0.64 4.76 14.51
C TRP A 202 -0.06 5.76 15.43
N GLN A 203 -0.35 6.96 14.91
CA GLN A 203 -0.94 8.07 15.67
C GLN A 203 -2.44 7.90 15.93
N THR A 204 -3.17 7.10 15.14
CA THR A 204 -4.64 7.03 15.22
C THR A 204 -5.13 6.18 16.39
N GLY A 205 -5.49 6.83 17.50
CA GLY A 205 -6.07 6.16 18.66
C GLY A 205 -5.04 5.35 19.47
N PRO A 206 -5.48 4.41 20.32
CA PRO A 206 -4.57 3.66 21.18
C PRO A 206 -3.56 2.84 20.37
N PRO A 207 -2.32 2.68 20.84
CA PRO A 207 -1.81 3.21 22.11
C PRO A 207 -1.25 4.64 22.05
N ALA A 208 -1.02 5.22 20.86
CA ALA A 208 -0.34 6.52 20.74
C ALA A 208 -1.22 7.74 21.09
N TYR A 209 -2.52 7.70 20.74
CA TYR A 209 -3.44 8.83 20.89
C TYR A 209 -2.92 10.15 20.29
N GLY A 210 -2.36 10.06 19.09
CA GLY A 210 -1.91 11.21 18.35
C GLY A 210 -3.02 12.16 17.92
N PRO A 211 -2.66 13.30 17.30
CA PRO A 211 -3.62 14.29 16.84
C PRO A 211 -4.65 13.71 15.87
N LEU A 212 -5.91 14.11 16.02
CA LEU A 212 -7.03 13.63 15.19
C LEU A 212 -6.78 13.82 13.68
N TRP A 213 -6.05 14.87 13.31
CA TRP A 213 -5.79 15.19 11.90
C TRP A 213 -4.97 14.12 11.17
N PHE A 214 -4.21 13.26 11.86
CA PHE A 214 -3.49 12.15 11.20
C PHE A 214 -4.47 11.22 10.48
N LYS A 215 -5.55 10.83 11.16
CA LYS A 215 -6.59 9.99 10.55
C LYS A 215 -7.25 10.71 9.38
N GLU A 216 -7.68 11.96 9.59
CA GLU A 216 -8.41 12.72 8.58
C GLU A 216 -7.57 12.96 7.32
N GLN A 217 -6.27 13.24 7.49
CA GLN A 217 -5.35 13.46 6.38
C GLN A 217 -5.14 12.17 5.56
N ALA A 218 -4.96 11.02 6.22
CA ALA A 218 -4.85 9.74 5.53
C ALA A 218 -6.10 9.43 4.71
N LEU A 219 -7.28 9.61 5.31
CA LEU A 219 -8.56 9.40 4.64
C LEU A 219 -8.81 10.37 3.49
N LEU A 220 -8.32 11.61 3.60
CA LEU A 220 -8.42 12.60 2.53
C LEU A 220 -7.66 12.15 1.28
N TYR A 221 -6.41 11.69 1.43
CA TYR A 221 -5.62 11.20 0.29
C TYR A 221 -6.29 10.01 -0.39
N THR A 222 -6.69 9.00 0.38
CA THR A 222 -7.33 7.78 -0.17
C THR A 222 -8.67 8.10 -0.81
N SER A 223 -9.50 8.93 -0.18
CA SER A 223 -10.81 9.32 -0.73
C SER A 223 -10.67 10.15 -2.00
N THR A 224 -9.64 10.99 -2.08
CA THR A 224 -9.32 11.78 -3.28
C THR A 224 -8.94 10.86 -4.45
N ILE A 225 -8.08 9.87 -4.22
CA ILE A 225 -7.73 8.86 -5.24
C ILE A 225 -8.98 8.16 -5.76
N ILE A 226 -9.79 7.62 -4.84
CA ILE A 226 -11.01 6.88 -5.18
C ILE A 226 -11.98 7.76 -5.98
N SER A 227 -12.22 8.99 -5.51
CA SER A 227 -13.16 9.93 -6.15
C SER A 227 -12.71 10.31 -7.56
N ILE A 228 -11.44 10.67 -7.73
CA ILE A 228 -10.89 11.05 -9.03
C ILE A 228 -10.96 9.88 -10.01
N ILE A 229 -10.61 8.66 -9.61
CA ILE A 229 -10.63 7.51 -10.51
C ILE A 229 -12.06 7.12 -10.88
N LYS A 230 -12.99 7.14 -9.92
CA LYS A 230 -14.41 6.95 -10.21
C LYS A 230 -14.90 7.98 -11.24
N HIS A 231 -14.48 9.24 -11.10
CA HIS A 231 -14.79 10.26 -12.08
C HIS A 231 -14.20 9.95 -13.46
N GLN A 232 -12.92 9.54 -13.53
CA GLN A 232 -12.27 9.13 -14.79
C GLN A 232 -13.06 8.01 -15.48
N PHE A 233 -13.37 6.93 -14.76
CA PHE A 233 -14.18 5.82 -15.30
C PHE A 233 -15.59 6.24 -15.72
N SER A 234 -16.21 7.21 -15.03
CA SER A 234 -17.53 7.74 -15.41
C SER A 234 -17.58 8.45 -16.77
N MET A 235 -16.41 8.83 -17.30
CA MET A 235 -16.28 9.43 -18.64
C MET A 235 -16.33 8.39 -19.76
N ILE A 236 -16.28 7.09 -19.43
CA ILE A 236 -16.45 6.00 -20.39
C ILE A 236 -17.95 5.69 -20.49
N LYS A 237 -18.53 5.88 -21.67
CA LYS A 237 -19.99 5.80 -21.86
C LYS A 237 -20.34 4.96 -23.08
N LEU A 238 -21.24 4.00 -22.91
CA LEU A 238 -21.93 3.37 -24.03
C LEU A 238 -22.96 4.36 -24.57
N ILE A 239 -22.70 4.92 -25.76
CA ILE A 239 -23.55 5.92 -26.42
C ILE A 239 -24.63 5.24 -27.26
N GLY A 240 -24.31 4.11 -27.87
CA GLY A 240 -25.23 3.38 -28.72
C GLY A 240 -24.95 1.89 -28.71
N ALA A 241 -26.01 1.08 -28.75
CA ALA A 241 -25.93 -0.36 -28.90
C ALA A 241 -27.08 -0.83 -29.78
N ASN A 242 -26.74 -1.49 -30.89
CA ASN A 242 -27.72 -1.96 -31.85
C ASN A 242 -27.42 -3.39 -32.25
N VAL A 243 -28.45 -4.24 -32.24
CA VAL A 243 -28.34 -5.61 -32.72
C VAL A 243 -29.03 -5.71 -34.07
N ASN A 244 -28.30 -6.21 -35.07
CA ASN A 244 -28.86 -6.55 -36.36
C ASN A 244 -28.55 -8.01 -36.67
N LYS A 245 -29.59 -8.86 -36.74
CA LYS A 245 -29.48 -10.32 -36.84
C LYS A 245 -28.61 -10.89 -35.72
N ASN A 246 -27.39 -11.30 -36.05
CA ASN A 246 -26.40 -11.87 -35.15
C ASN A 246 -25.22 -10.92 -34.92
N LYS A 247 -25.31 -9.64 -35.26
CA LYS A 247 -24.23 -8.66 -35.06
C LYS A 247 -24.64 -7.60 -34.06
N LEU A 248 -23.88 -7.49 -32.97
CA LEU A 248 -23.97 -6.39 -32.01
C LEU A 248 -22.98 -5.31 -32.41
N LYS A 249 -23.48 -4.11 -32.67
CA LYS A 249 -22.67 -2.92 -32.87
C LYS A 249 -22.77 -2.04 -31.63
N LEU A 250 -21.62 -1.76 -31.03
CA LEU A 250 -21.47 -0.87 -29.89
C LEU A 250 -20.77 0.42 -30.31
N GLU A 251 -21.22 1.53 -29.74
CA GLU A 251 -20.61 2.84 -29.87
C GLU A 251 -20.25 3.31 -28.46
N ILE A 252 -18.97 3.24 -28.11
CA ILE A 252 -18.45 3.57 -26.77
C ILE A 252 -17.63 4.84 -26.88
N TYR A 253 -18.00 5.85 -26.10
CA TYR A 253 -17.22 7.08 -25.94
C TYR A 253 -16.22 6.92 -24.80
N ASN A 254 -14.94 7.15 -25.09
CA ASN A 254 -13.89 7.30 -24.09
C ASN A 254 -13.59 8.79 -23.90
N GLY A 255 -14.01 9.36 -22.76
CA GLY A 255 -13.70 10.75 -22.40
C GLY A 255 -12.37 10.96 -21.67
N ILE A 256 -11.62 9.89 -21.40
CA ILE A 256 -10.29 9.97 -20.79
C ILE A 256 -9.29 10.27 -21.91
N ASN A 257 -8.47 11.31 -21.76
CA ASN A 257 -7.48 11.73 -22.76
C ASN A 257 -6.26 10.79 -22.83
N ASN A 258 -6.51 9.49 -23.02
CA ASN A 258 -5.54 8.43 -23.22
C ASN A 258 -6.24 7.23 -23.90
N ILE A 259 -5.46 6.34 -24.52
CA ILE A 259 -5.96 5.04 -25.02
C ILE A 259 -6.21 4.14 -23.81
N LEU A 260 -7.34 3.43 -23.81
CA LEU A 260 -7.67 2.47 -22.75
C LEU A 260 -7.56 1.02 -23.23
N HIS A 261 -6.89 0.21 -22.43
CA HIS A 261 -6.70 -1.23 -22.59
C HIS A 261 -7.69 -1.99 -21.69
N LEU A 262 -8.83 -2.39 -22.24
CA LEU A 262 -9.93 -3.00 -21.47
C LEU A 262 -10.29 -4.40 -21.95
N ILE A 263 -11.02 -5.14 -21.13
CA ILE A 263 -11.74 -6.36 -21.55
C ILE A 263 -13.22 -6.03 -21.66
N LEU A 264 -13.76 -6.20 -22.86
CA LEU A 264 -15.19 -6.11 -23.12
C LEU A 264 -15.81 -7.50 -22.98
N VAL A 265 -16.79 -7.62 -22.10
CA VAL A 265 -17.54 -8.87 -21.91
C VAL A 265 -19.00 -8.63 -22.30
N VAL A 266 -19.52 -9.48 -23.19
CA VAL A 266 -20.92 -9.47 -23.60
C VAL A 266 -21.56 -10.80 -23.22
N SER A 267 -22.59 -10.74 -22.37
CA SER A 267 -23.35 -11.88 -21.89
C SER A 267 -24.75 -11.85 -22.49
N TYR A 268 -25.21 -12.97 -23.05
CA TYR A 268 -26.53 -13.08 -23.67
C TYR A 268 -27.05 -14.52 -23.59
N GLY A 269 -28.21 -14.70 -22.96
CA GLY A 269 -28.72 -16.05 -22.67
C GLY A 269 -27.73 -16.86 -21.81
N LYS A 270 -27.23 -17.99 -22.34
CA LYS A 270 -26.19 -18.81 -21.70
C LYS A 270 -24.78 -18.55 -22.26
N ASN A 271 -24.66 -17.71 -23.27
CA ASN A 271 -23.41 -17.46 -23.96
C ASN A 271 -22.73 -16.22 -23.37
N LYS A 272 -21.40 -16.22 -23.44
CA LYS A 272 -20.57 -15.10 -23.02
C LYS A 272 -19.38 -14.98 -23.96
N ILE A 273 -19.11 -13.76 -24.40
CA ILE A 273 -17.96 -13.41 -25.22
C ILE A 273 -17.11 -12.45 -24.39
N ALA A 274 -15.81 -12.69 -24.32
CA ALA A 274 -14.85 -11.77 -23.72
C ALA A 274 -13.75 -11.48 -24.74
N LEU A 275 -13.48 -10.21 -25.01
CA LEU A 275 -12.41 -9.81 -25.93
C LEU A 275 -11.65 -8.59 -25.40
N PRO A 276 -10.33 -8.49 -25.64
CA PRO A 276 -9.59 -7.27 -25.41
C PRO A 276 -10.04 -6.18 -26.39
N VAL A 277 -10.16 -4.96 -25.89
CA VAL A 277 -10.53 -3.79 -26.69
C VAL A 277 -9.60 -2.62 -26.36
N LEU A 278 -9.21 -1.88 -27.40
CA LEU A 278 -8.53 -0.60 -27.28
C LEU A 278 -9.56 0.50 -27.54
N LEU A 279 -9.75 1.39 -26.57
CA LEU A 279 -10.61 2.56 -26.75
C LEU A 279 -9.74 3.80 -26.91
N GLU A 280 -9.65 4.33 -28.13
CA GLU A 280 -9.02 5.63 -28.39
C GLU A 280 -9.85 6.76 -27.75
N TYR A 281 -9.24 7.93 -27.54
CA TYR A 281 -9.99 9.10 -27.07
C TYR A 281 -11.11 9.45 -28.07
N GLY A 282 -12.32 9.67 -27.55
CA GLY A 282 -13.51 9.95 -28.35
C GLY A 282 -14.36 8.72 -28.66
N MET A 283 -15.00 8.70 -29.83
CA MET A 283 -15.97 7.68 -30.21
C MET A 283 -15.30 6.43 -30.79
N ASN A 284 -15.58 5.27 -30.20
CA ASN A 284 -15.11 3.96 -30.63
C ASN A 284 -16.28 3.10 -31.10
N LYS A 285 -16.11 2.39 -32.22
CA LYS A 285 -17.13 1.49 -32.79
C LYS A 285 -16.63 0.05 -32.75
N ILE A 286 -17.38 -0.82 -32.08
CA ILE A 286 -17.01 -2.23 -31.89
C ILE A 286 -18.12 -3.10 -32.46
N ASN A 287 -17.76 -4.08 -33.30
CA ASN A 287 -18.70 -5.05 -33.86
C ASN A 287 -18.40 -6.43 -33.28
N ILE A 288 -19.44 -7.12 -32.82
CA ILE A 288 -19.33 -8.42 -32.18
C ILE A 288 -20.33 -9.36 -32.83
N ASP A 289 -19.88 -10.54 -33.24
CA ASP A 289 -20.74 -11.58 -33.76
C ASP A 289 -21.31 -12.39 -32.57
N LEU A 290 -22.64 -12.38 -32.45
CA LEU A 290 -23.41 -13.10 -31.44
C LEU A 290 -23.85 -14.47 -31.99
N GLU A 291 -23.07 -15.50 -31.72
CA GLU A 291 -23.41 -16.86 -32.12
C GLU A 291 -24.68 -17.37 -31.43
N ASN A 292 -25.58 -17.98 -32.20
CA ASN A 292 -26.85 -18.53 -31.71
C ASN A 292 -27.77 -17.51 -31.01
N TYR A 293 -27.70 -16.24 -31.40
CA TYR A 293 -28.58 -15.19 -30.86
C TYR A 293 -30.02 -15.35 -31.36
N SER A 294 -30.98 -15.48 -30.42
CA SER A 294 -32.40 -15.75 -30.72
C SER A 294 -33.28 -14.50 -30.76
N GLY A 295 -32.72 -13.30 -30.57
CA GLY A 295 -33.46 -12.03 -30.67
C GLY A 295 -34.34 -11.67 -29.46
N ASN A 296 -34.50 -12.57 -28.48
CA ASN A 296 -35.41 -12.41 -27.35
C ASN A 296 -34.70 -12.28 -25.99
N ASN A 297 -33.39 -12.06 -26.00
CA ASN A 297 -32.58 -12.10 -24.80
C ASN A 297 -32.16 -10.68 -24.40
N THR A 298 -32.08 -10.43 -23.10
CA THR A 298 -31.28 -9.33 -22.57
C THR A 298 -29.81 -9.57 -22.87
N ILE A 299 -29.12 -8.49 -23.24
CA ILE A 299 -27.68 -8.47 -23.45
C ILE A 299 -27.06 -7.61 -22.36
N GLU A 300 -26.17 -8.20 -21.57
CA GLU A 300 -25.37 -7.47 -20.58
C GLU A 300 -23.99 -7.19 -21.15
N ILE A 301 -23.55 -5.95 -21.02
CA ILE A 301 -22.27 -5.49 -21.54
C ILE A 301 -21.45 -4.99 -20.35
N TYR A 302 -20.22 -5.48 -20.22
CA TYR A 302 -19.32 -5.11 -19.14
C TYR A 302 -17.98 -4.65 -19.70
N LEU A 303 -17.40 -3.66 -19.04
CA LEU A 303 -16.03 -3.22 -19.28
C LEU A 303 -15.20 -3.52 -18.02
N TYR A 304 -14.08 -4.19 -18.20
CA TYR A 304 -13.14 -4.49 -17.12
C TYR A 304 -11.77 -3.87 -17.41
N SER A 305 -11.11 -3.37 -16.37
CA SER A 305 -9.66 -3.21 -16.38
C SER A 305 -9.03 -4.59 -16.14
N PRO A 306 -8.09 -5.06 -16.99
CA PRO A 306 -7.54 -6.41 -16.97
C PRO A 306 -6.56 -6.69 -15.81
N VAL A 307 -6.81 -6.15 -14.62
CA VAL A 307 -5.96 -6.35 -13.45
C VAL A 307 -5.98 -7.80 -12.95
N LEU A 308 -4.82 -8.33 -12.58
CA LEU A 308 -4.65 -9.65 -12.00
C LEU A 308 -4.66 -9.58 -10.46
N PRO A 309 -5.18 -10.62 -9.77
CA PRO A 309 -5.14 -10.66 -8.30
C PRO A 309 -3.73 -10.50 -7.71
N SER A 310 -2.70 -10.99 -8.41
CA SER A 310 -1.30 -10.85 -7.99
C SER A 310 -0.78 -9.41 -8.05
N GLU A 311 -1.38 -8.54 -8.86
CA GLU A 311 -0.97 -7.13 -9.00
C GLU A 311 -1.52 -6.27 -7.86
N VAL A 312 -2.68 -6.63 -7.31
CA VAL A 312 -3.37 -5.86 -6.26
C VAL A 312 -3.13 -6.43 -4.86
N GLY A 313 -2.97 -7.75 -4.75
CA GLY A 313 -2.83 -8.46 -3.48
C GLY A 313 -4.19 -8.75 -2.83
N ALA A 314 -4.29 -8.56 -1.52
CA ALA A 314 -5.56 -8.69 -0.80
C ALA A 314 -6.51 -7.55 -1.19
N VAL A 315 -7.75 -7.89 -1.55
CA VAL A 315 -8.74 -6.94 -2.07
C VAL A 315 -10.02 -6.91 -1.25
N ILE A 316 -10.67 -5.74 -1.22
CA ILE A 316 -12.02 -5.52 -0.72
C ILE A 316 -13.03 -5.73 -1.85
N ILE A 317 -12.72 -5.24 -3.05
CA ILE A 317 -13.52 -5.45 -4.26
C ILE A 317 -13.05 -6.76 -4.90
N LEU A 318 -13.94 -7.76 -4.91
CA LEU A 318 -13.65 -9.01 -5.61
C LEU A 318 -13.48 -8.75 -7.10
N THR A 319 -12.31 -9.09 -7.64
CA THR A 319 -12.06 -9.05 -9.08
C THR A 319 -12.72 -10.26 -9.73
N ALA A 320 -13.39 -10.02 -10.87
CA ALA A 320 -13.87 -11.12 -11.69
C ALA A 320 -12.68 -11.79 -12.40
N ASN A 321 -12.92 -12.93 -13.04
CA ASN A 321 -11.90 -13.57 -13.91
C ASN A 321 -11.41 -12.65 -15.05
N TYR A 322 -12.10 -11.53 -15.30
CA TYR A 322 -11.76 -10.53 -16.31
C TYR A 322 -11.07 -9.28 -15.74
N GLY A 323 -10.90 -9.21 -14.42
CA GLY A 323 -10.28 -8.09 -13.70
C GLY A 323 -11.29 -7.21 -12.95
N PHE A 324 -11.01 -5.91 -12.89
CA PHE A 324 -11.77 -4.93 -12.12
C PHE A 324 -12.91 -4.34 -12.95
N LEU A 325 -14.15 -4.45 -12.47
CA LEU A 325 -15.32 -3.94 -13.18
C LEU A 325 -15.32 -2.40 -13.22
N ILE A 326 -15.31 -1.83 -14.42
CA ILE A 326 -15.36 -0.39 -14.67
C ILE A 326 -16.80 0.07 -14.90
N ALA A 327 -17.53 -0.64 -15.77
CA ALA A 327 -18.88 -0.27 -16.15
C ALA A 327 -19.70 -1.51 -16.56
N GLN A 328 -21.01 -1.42 -16.34
CA GLN A 328 -21.99 -2.41 -16.76
C GLN A 328 -23.19 -1.71 -17.42
N TYR A 329 -23.69 -2.31 -18.50
CA TYR A 329 -24.85 -1.82 -19.25
C TYR A 329 -25.78 -2.99 -19.54
N LEU A 330 -27.09 -2.72 -19.49
CA LEU A 330 -28.12 -3.68 -19.87
C LEU A 330 -28.85 -3.18 -21.12
N LEU A 331 -28.88 -4.02 -22.14
CA LEU A 331 -29.61 -3.81 -23.37
C LEU A 331 -30.78 -4.80 -23.44
N THR A 332 -31.99 -4.27 -23.57
CA THR A 332 -33.20 -5.07 -23.78
C THR A 332 -33.63 -4.93 -25.24
N THR A 333 -33.63 -6.05 -25.98
CA THR A 333 -34.10 -6.06 -27.38
C THR A 333 -35.57 -6.46 -27.43
N ASN A 334 -36.45 -5.59 -27.92
CA ASN A 334 -37.86 -5.92 -28.16
C ASN A 334 -38.08 -6.41 -29.60
N LYS A 335 -38.96 -7.39 -29.78
CA LYS A 335 -39.33 -7.95 -31.10
C LYS A 335 -40.29 -7.07 -31.93
N SER A 336 -40.74 -5.93 -31.42
CA SER A 336 -41.66 -5.04 -32.15
C SER A 336 -40.88 -4.13 -33.10
N ASN A 337 -41.47 -3.82 -34.26
CA ASN A 337 -40.95 -2.96 -35.35
C ASN A 337 -40.67 -1.48 -34.96
N ASP A 338 -40.27 -1.21 -33.71
CA ASP A 338 -39.90 0.11 -33.22
C ASP A 338 -38.37 0.13 -33.00
N PRO A 339 -37.59 1.02 -33.67
CA PRO A 339 -36.12 1.01 -33.60
C PRO A 339 -35.54 1.42 -32.23
N GLN A 340 -36.37 1.73 -31.23
CA GLN A 340 -35.90 2.20 -29.94
C GLN A 340 -35.53 1.04 -29.01
N ASN A 341 -34.27 0.61 -29.09
CA ASN A 341 -33.64 -0.17 -28.04
C ASN A 341 -33.43 0.72 -26.81
N TYR A 342 -33.98 0.33 -25.66
CA TYR A 342 -33.71 1.02 -24.40
C TYR A 342 -32.39 0.55 -23.81
N ILE A 343 -31.45 1.47 -23.63
CA ILE A 343 -30.24 1.25 -22.84
C ILE A 343 -30.58 1.63 -21.41
N THR A 344 -30.61 0.66 -20.49
CA THR A 344 -30.67 0.95 -19.06
C THR A 344 -29.25 1.00 -18.53
N TYR A 345 -28.84 2.18 -18.07
CA TYR A 345 -27.56 2.37 -17.40
C TYR A 345 -27.69 1.88 -15.96
N VAL A 346 -26.90 0.88 -15.59
CA VAL A 346 -26.74 0.51 -14.18
C VAL A 346 -25.28 0.73 -13.83
N TYR A 347 -24.99 1.90 -13.26
CA TYR A 347 -23.68 2.16 -12.69
C TYR A 347 -23.56 1.35 -11.40
N TYR A 348 -22.93 0.19 -11.46
CA TYR A 348 -22.36 -0.42 -10.28
C TYR A 348 -21.06 0.34 -9.96
N TYR A 349 -21.19 1.49 -9.31
CA TYR A 349 -20.16 1.79 -8.32
C TYR A 349 -20.37 0.73 -7.25
N ASN A 350 -19.37 -0.09 -6.95
CA ASN A 350 -19.40 -0.94 -5.77
C ASN A 350 -19.51 -0.02 -4.53
N SER A 351 -20.73 0.39 -4.20
CA SER A 351 -21.12 0.90 -2.90
C SER A 351 -21.24 -0.33 -2.02
N TYR A 352 -20.11 -0.82 -1.53
CA TYR A 352 -20.15 -1.67 -0.36
C TYR A 352 -20.72 -0.82 0.78
N TYR A 353 -22.02 -0.96 1.04
CA TYR A 353 -22.55 -0.73 2.37
C TYR A 353 -22.01 -1.85 3.24
N ILE A 354 -20.89 -1.57 3.92
CA ILE A 354 -20.46 -2.42 5.02
C ILE A 354 -21.47 -2.18 6.14
N SER A 355 -22.45 -3.06 6.29
CA SER A 355 -23.35 -3.04 7.44
C SER A 355 -22.56 -3.47 8.67
N PHE A 356 -22.28 -2.52 9.56
CA PHE A 356 -21.64 -2.80 10.84
C PHE A 356 -22.65 -3.49 11.77
N ASN A 357 -22.55 -4.81 11.90
CA ASN A 357 -23.25 -5.54 12.95
C ASN A 357 -22.46 -5.40 14.25
N ASN A 358 -22.39 -4.18 14.79
CA ASN A 358 -21.97 -3.97 16.17
C ASN A 358 -23.11 -4.44 17.06
N ARG A 359 -23.06 -5.70 17.49
CA ARG A 359 -23.76 -6.11 18.71
C ARG A 359 -23.11 -5.40 19.90
N ALA A 360 -23.50 -4.14 20.11
CA ALA A 360 -23.55 -3.46 21.40
C ALA A 360 -24.16 -2.06 21.24
N ASN A 361 -25.41 -1.92 21.70
CA ASN A 361 -26.05 -0.73 22.25
C ASN A 361 -26.42 0.48 21.34
N LYS A 362 -27.75 0.56 21.13
CA LYS A 362 -28.67 1.72 21.14
C LYS A 362 -28.31 2.97 20.33
N GLU A 363 -29.09 3.12 19.25
CA GLU A 363 -29.76 4.33 18.76
C GLU A 363 -29.10 5.69 19.06
N LYS A 364 -28.58 6.31 18.01
CA LYS A 364 -28.74 7.74 17.71
C LYS A 364 -28.46 7.98 16.22
N LYS A 365 -29.50 8.34 15.47
CA LYS A 365 -29.40 8.87 14.11
C LYS A 365 -28.86 10.30 14.19
N ILE A 366 -27.96 10.66 13.28
CA ILE A 366 -27.65 12.05 12.94
C ILE A 366 -27.84 12.17 11.43
N GLU A 367 -28.84 12.94 11.03
CA GLU A 367 -29.00 13.46 9.67
C GLU A 367 -28.20 14.76 9.57
N VAL A 368 -27.48 14.94 8.46
CA VAL A 368 -26.82 16.20 8.11
C VAL A 368 -27.21 16.51 6.66
N PHE A 369 -27.69 17.74 6.45
CA PHE A 369 -28.07 18.31 5.15
C PHE A 369 -26.88 18.46 4.20
#